data_AF-A0A7S2EXX7-F1
#
_entry.id   AF-A0A7S2EXX7-F1
#
_cell.length_a   1.000
_cell.length_b   1.000
_cell.length_c   1.000
_cell.angle_alpha   90.00
_cell.angle_beta   90.00
_cell.angle_gamma   90.00
#
_symmetry.space_group_name_H-M   'P 1'
#
loop_
_entity.id
_entity.type
_entity.pdbx_description
1 polymer ?
#
loop_
_entity_poly.entity_id
_entity_poly.type
_entity_poly.pdbx_seq_one_letter_code
_entity_poly.pdbx_strand_id
1 'polypeptide(L)'
;KEQDVKYKSKEISDLDQAIAEASNDRSGARTELDSVMQYLKALEDKCVAKAETFEERQARFKAELAGLRQALKILEGEAVLLQKSARRTLRLVRRRGLAA
;
A
#
# COMPACT_ATOMS: atom_id res chain seq x y z
N LYS A 1 30.55 41.96 50.22
CA LYS A 1 29.10 41.82 50.52
C LYS A 1 28.21 42.36 49.40
N GLU A 2 28.18 43.67 49.09
CA GLU A 2 27.35 44.19 47.97
C GLU A 2 27.79 43.67 46.59
N GLN A 3 29.09 43.59 46.33
CA GLN A 3 29.62 42.96 45.11
C GLN A 3 29.20 41.49 45.00
N ASP A 4 29.28 40.72 46.08
CA ASP A 4 28.89 39.31 46.08
C ASP A 4 27.41 39.13 45.74
N VAL A 5 26.54 40.00 46.27
CA VAL A 5 25.11 40.01 45.93
C VAL A 5 24.93 40.32 44.45
N LYS A 6 25.63 41.32 43.91
CA LYS A 6 25.56 41.68 42.49
C LYS A 6 26.00 40.54 41.56
N TYR A 7 27.11 39.87 41.87
CA TYR A 7 27.61 38.74 41.07
C TYR A 7 26.64 37.56 41.10
N LYS A 8 26.13 37.20 42.30
CA LYS A 8 25.16 36.11 42.43
C LYS A 8 23.83 36.41 41.76
N SER A 9 23.33 37.65 41.83
CA SER A 9 22.11 38.05 41.11
C SER A 9 22.28 37.91 39.60
N LYS A 10 23.46 38.26 39.06
CA LYS A 10 23.74 38.08 37.63
C LYS A 10 23.80 36.59 37.27
N GLU A 11 24.50 35.80 38.08
CA GLU A 11 24.62 34.36 37.86
C GLU A 11 23.26 33.65 37.90
N ILE A 12 22.36 34.04 38.81
CA ILE A 12 20.97 33.53 38.83
C ILE A 12 20.26 33.86 37.51
N SER A 13 20.33 35.10 37.04
CA SER A 13 19.71 35.50 35.78
C SER A 13 20.26 34.74 34.58
N ASP A 14 21.59 34.56 34.52
CA ASP A 14 22.26 33.83 33.44
C ASP A 14 21.86 32.34 33.47
N LEU A 15 21.73 31.74 34.66
CA LEU A 15 21.27 30.37 34.85
C LEU A 15 19.78 30.21 34.48
N ASP A 16 18.91 31.14 34.87
CA ASP A 16 17.49 31.12 34.52
C ASP A 16 17.29 31.20 32.99
N GLN A 17 18.09 32.03 32.31
CA GLN A 17 18.10 32.08 30.86
C GLN A 17 18.54 30.74 30.25
N ALA A 18 19.65 30.17 30.74
CA ALA A 18 20.14 28.88 30.25
C ALA A 18 19.13 27.74 30.47
N ILE A 19 18.42 27.74 31.60
CA ILE A 19 17.36 26.78 31.90
C ILE A 19 16.19 26.95 30.93
N ALA A 20 15.78 28.19 30.64
CA ALA A 20 14.70 28.47 29.70
C ALA A 20 15.05 28.03 28.27
N GLU A 21 16.26 28.35 27.80
CA GLU A 21 16.77 27.93 26.49
C GLU A 21 16.81 26.39 26.39
N ALA A 22 17.46 25.71 27.33
CA ALA A 22 17.55 24.25 27.33
C ALA A 22 16.18 23.56 27.43
N SER A 23 15.22 24.17 28.14
CA SER A 23 13.85 23.66 28.24
C SER A 23 13.11 23.78 26.92
N ASN A 24 13.28 24.89 26.20
CA ASN A 24 12.70 25.11 24.89
C ASN A 24 13.30 24.16 23.85
N ASP A 25 14.62 24.00 23.84
CA ASP A 25 15.32 23.06 22.95
C ASP A 25 14.84 21.63 23.17
N ARG A 26 14.74 21.20 24.43
CA ARG A 26 14.21 19.89 24.79
C ARG A 26 12.77 19.70 24.30
N SER A 27 11.92 20.71 24.43
CA SER A 27 10.53 20.66 23.96
C SER A 27 10.46 20.54 22.44
N GLY A 28 11.29 21.29 21.71
CA GLY A 28 11.42 21.21 20.26
C GLY A 28 11.86 19.82 19.81
N ALA A 29 12.98 19.33 20.36
CA ALA A 29 13.49 17.99 20.06
C ALA A 29 12.49 16.88 20.38
N ARG A 30 11.70 17.03 21.46
CA ARG A 30 10.65 16.06 21.79
C ARG A 30 9.55 16.04 20.74
N THR A 31 9.12 17.21 20.27
CA THR A 31 8.10 17.34 19.23
C THR A 31 8.55 16.69 17.92
N GLU A 32 9.80 16.95 17.52
CA GLU A 32 10.41 16.33 16.35
C GLU A 32 10.49 14.80 16.51
N LEU A 33 10.95 14.31 17.66
CA LEU A 33 11.03 12.88 17.95
C LEU A 33 9.66 12.20 17.84
N ASP A 34 8.63 12.79 18.45
CA ASP A 34 7.27 12.24 18.41
C ASP A 34 6.74 12.20 16.96
N SER A 35 7.07 13.19 16.13
CA SER A 35 6.72 13.20 14.70
C SER A 35 7.46 12.10 13.90
N VAL A 36 8.74 11.89 14.16
CA VAL A 36 9.54 10.84 13.50
C VAL A 36 9.03 9.45 13.88
N MET A 37 8.69 9.23 15.15
CA MET A 37 8.13 7.96 15.62
C MET A 37 6.77 7.65 14.98
N GLN A 38 5.92 8.67 14.79
CA GLN A 38 4.65 8.49 14.07
C GLN A 38 4.88 8.10 12.61
N TYR A 39 5.83 8.75 11.93
CA TYR A 39 6.17 8.43 10.55
C TYR A 39 6.78 7.03 10.41
N LEU A 40 7.67 6.65 11.34
CA LEU A 40 8.26 5.31 11.38
C LEU A 40 7.18 4.23 11.50
N LYS A 41 6.21 4.41 12.41
CA LYS A 41 5.09 3.47 12.55
C LYS A 41 4.30 3.31 11.24
N ALA A 42 4.04 4.42 10.55
CA ALA A 42 3.36 4.39 9.25
C ALA A 42 4.19 3.70 8.16
N LEU A 43 5.52 3.77 8.22
CA LEU A 43 6.40 3.01 7.34
C LEU A 43 6.41 1.53 7.69
N GLU A 44 6.46 1.18 8.98
CA GLU A 44 6.41 -0.21 9.43
C GLU A 44 5.14 -0.90 8.95
N ASP A 45 3.97 -0.24 9.06
CA ASP A 45 2.70 -0.77 8.57
C ASP A 45 2.70 -1.03 7.04
N LYS A 46 3.49 -0.28 6.27
CA LYS A 46 3.59 -0.41 4.80
C LYS A 46 4.66 -1.37 4.33
N CYS A 47 5.79 -1.38 5.05
CA CYS A 47 7.04 -1.99 4.58
C CYS A 47 7.41 -3.27 5.34
N VAL A 48 6.94 -3.43 6.57
CA VAL A 48 7.12 -4.67 7.32
C VAL A 48 5.95 -5.57 6.98
N ALA A 49 6.15 -6.42 5.97
CA ALA A 49 5.16 -7.41 5.60
C ALA A 49 4.82 -8.27 6.83
N LYS A 50 3.54 -8.29 7.22
CA LYS A 50 3.02 -9.37 8.06
C LYS A 50 3.24 -10.66 7.28
N ALA A 51 4.23 -11.46 7.68
CA ALA A 51 4.45 -12.75 7.07
C ALA A 51 3.17 -13.59 7.28
N GLU A 52 2.48 -13.91 6.19
CA GLU A 52 1.44 -14.94 6.22
C GLU A 52 2.08 -16.25 6.68
N THR A 53 1.35 -17.02 7.49
CA THR A 53 1.84 -18.36 7.86
C THR A 53 1.92 -19.23 6.60
N PHE A 54 2.81 -20.23 6.61
CA PHE A 54 2.92 -21.17 5.49
C PHE A 54 1.57 -21.84 5.16
N GLU A 55 0.79 -22.14 6.20
CA GLU A 55 -0.53 -22.77 6.09
C GLU A 55 -1.54 -21.88 5.36
N GLU A 56 -1.64 -20.60 5.74
CA GLU A 56 -2.51 -19.62 5.08
C GLU A 56 -2.12 -19.41 3.61
N ARG A 57 -0.81 -19.29 3.33
CA ARG A 57 -0.29 -19.20 1.95
C ARG A 57 -0.70 -20.42 1.14
N GLN A 58 -0.51 -21.61 1.70
CA GLN A 58 -0.83 -22.86 1.02
C GLN A 58 -2.34 -23.00 0.78
N ALA A 59 -3.17 -22.57 1.73
CA ALA A 59 -4.63 -22.59 1.58
C ALA A 59 -5.09 -21.68 0.43
N ARG A 60 -4.58 -20.44 0.36
CA ARG A 60 -4.88 -19.52 -0.76
C ARG A 60 -4.45 -20.11 -2.10
N PHE A 61 -3.24 -20.67 -2.18
CA PHE A 61 -2.73 -21.28 -3.40
C PHE A 61 -3.58 -22.48 -3.85
N LYS A 62 -4.01 -23.35 -2.91
CA LYS A 62 -4.90 -24.47 -3.22
C LYS A 62 -6.26 -24.01 -3.75
N ALA A 63 -6.85 -22.97 -3.15
CA ALA A 63 -8.12 -22.40 -3.59
C ALA A 63 -8.00 -21.77 -4.99
N GLU A 64 -6.94 -21.01 -5.23
CA GLU A 64 -6.63 -20.42 -6.54
C GLU A 64 -6.46 -21.51 -7.61
N LEU A 65 -5.67 -22.54 -7.32
CA LEU A 65 -5.40 -23.64 -8.24
C LEU A 65 -6.67 -24.44 -8.56
N ALA A 66 -7.56 -24.62 -7.58
CA ALA A 66 -8.88 -25.23 -7.81
C ALA A 66 -9.76 -24.36 -8.74
N GLY A 67 -9.82 -23.05 -8.49
CA GLY A 67 -10.56 -22.10 -9.33
C GLY A 67 -10.03 -22.04 -10.76
N LEU A 68 -8.71 -21.99 -10.94
CA LEU A 68 -8.06 -22.02 -12.26
C LEU A 68 -8.37 -23.30 -13.03
N ARG A 69 -8.34 -24.46 -12.36
CA ARG A 69 -8.71 -25.74 -12.98
C ARG A 69 -10.19 -25.78 -13.37
N GLN A 70 -11.08 -25.23 -12.55
CA GLN A 70 -12.49 -25.15 -12.87
C GLN A 70 -12.74 -24.22 -14.07
N ALA A 71 -12.09 -23.06 -14.12
CA ALA A 71 -12.17 -22.14 -15.25
C ALA A 71 -11.68 -22.80 -16.55
N LEU A 72 -10.55 -23.53 -16.49
CA LEU A 72 -10.03 -24.28 -17.63
C LEU A 72 -11.05 -25.31 -18.14
N LYS A 73 -11.66 -26.08 -17.24
CA LYS A 73 -12.70 -27.07 -17.60
C LYS A 73 -13.91 -26.42 -18.29
N ILE A 74 -14.34 -25.24 -17.84
CA ILE A 74 -15.45 -24.49 -18.47
C ILE A 74 -15.07 -24.05 -19.88
N LEU A 75 -13.86 -23.51 -20.05
CA LEU A 75 -13.35 -23.07 -21.35
C LEU A 75 -13.19 -24.25 -22.33
N GLU A 76 -12.79 -25.43 -21.86
CA GLU A 76 -12.66 -26.62 -22.69
C GLU A 76 -14.01 -27.31 -23.00
N GLY A 77 -14.99 -27.25 -22.09
CA GLY A 77 -16.27 -27.92 -22.24
C GLY A 77 -17.39 -27.08 -22.87
N GLU A 78 -17.65 -25.89 -22.31
CA GLU A 78 -18.83 -25.07 -22.62
C GLU A 78 -18.55 -24.05 -23.73
N ALA A 79 -17.33 -23.50 -23.81
CA ALA A 79 -16.97 -22.54 -24.86
C ALA A 79 -16.85 -23.17 -26.26
N VAL A 80 -16.67 -24.50 -26.34
CA VAL A 80 -16.60 -25.25 -27.61
C VAL A 80 -17.92 -25.20 -28.40
N LEU A 81 -19.06 -24.95 -27.74
CA LEU A 81 -20.36 -24.91 -28.39
C LEU A 81 -20.75 -23.53 -28.94
N LEU A 82 -20.15 -22.45 -28.45
CA LEU A 82 -20.51 -21.08 -28.85
C LEU A 82 -19.97 -20.69 -30.24
N GLN A 83 -18.92 -21.36 -30.75
CA GLN A 83 -18.34 -21.07 -32.07
C GLN A 83 -18.88 -21.94 -33.22
N LYS A 84 -19.64 -23.00 -32.95
CA LYS A 84 -20.09 -23.95 -34.00
C LYS A 84 -21.34 -23.48 -34.77
N SER A 85 -22.08 -22.49 -34.28
CA SER A 85 -23.35 -22.05 -34.91
C SER A 85 -23.20 -21.00 -36.03
N ALA A 86 -22.02 -20.42 -36.24
CA ALA A 86 -21.83 -19.31 -37.19
C ALA A 86 -21.29 -19.70 -38.58
N ARG A 87 -21.17 -21.00 -38.92
CA ARG A 87 -20.75 -21.46 -40.26
C ARG A 87 -21.89 -22.12 -41.03
N ARG A 88 -22.96 -21.38 -41.30
CA ARG A 88 -23.84 -21.72 -42.43
C ARG A 88 -23.34 -20.99 -43.67
N THR A 89 -22.64 -21.75 -44.51
CA THR A 89 -22.25 -21.38 -45.88
C THR A 89 -23.46 -20.96 -46.70
N LEU A 90 -23.57 -19.68 -47.05
CA LEU A 90 -24.39 -19.27 -48.20
C LEU A 90 -23.60 -19.60 -49.47
N ARG A 91 -23.83 -20.81 -50.02
CA ARG A 91 -23.38 -21.16 -51.37
C ARG A 91 -24.23 -20.39 -52.39
N LEU A 92 -23.50 -19.69 -53.25
CA LEU A 92 -23.86 -18.99 -54.46
C LEU A 92 -24.92 -19.70 -55.33
N VAL A 93 -25.97 -19.00 -55.76
CA VAL A 93 -26.67 -19.29 -57.02
C VAL A 93 -26.46 -18.12 -57.97
N ARG A 94 -25.63 -18.36 -58.97
CA ARG A 94 -25.46 -17.51 -60.15
C ARG A 94 -26.55 -17.92 -61.17
N ARG A 95 -27.45 -17.01 -61.54
CA ARG A 95 -28.20 -17.03 -62.83
C ARG A 95 -28.26 -15.58 -63.30
N ARG A 96 -27.36 -15.18 -64.21
CA ARG A 96 -27.61 -14.96 -65.66
C ARG A 96 -28.90 -14.16 -65.89
N GLY A 97 -28.73 -12.88 -66.24
CA GLY A 97 -29.84 -11.93 -66.44
C GLY A 97 -30.56 -12.04 -67.78
N LEU A 98 -31.56 -11.18 -67.98
CA LEU A 98 -31.95 -10.53 -69.24
C LEU A 98 -33.21 -9.66 -69.00
N ALA A 99 -33.24 -8.47 -69.63
CA ALA A 99 -34.42 -7.67 -70.05
C ALA A 99 -35.35 -7.11 -68.94
N ALA A 100 -35.86 -5.87 -69.00
CA ALA A 100 -35.89 -4.82 -70.02
C ALA A 100 -35.91 -3.45 -69.32
#